data_AF-A0A1L9QV17-F1
#
_entry.id   AF-A0A1L9QV17-F1
#
_cell.length_a   1.000
_cell.length_b   1.000
_cell.length_c   1.000
_cell.angle_alpha   90.00
_cell.angle_beta   90.00
_cell.angle_gamma   90.00
#
_symmetry.space_group_name_H-M   'P 1'
#
loop_
_entity.id
_entity.type
_entity.pdbx_description
1 polymer ?
#
loop_
_entity_poly.entity_id
_entity_poly.type
_entity_poly.pdbx_seq_one_letter_code
_entity_poly.pdbx_strand_id
1 'polypeptide(L)'
;MDTYVKQTWSLVNEYFHSNQIDISKQVDHELVRSYLKACQKSTPKGVRIVSSGNRLYLRFKTATKATTANNGCNEDFTRDGCVNALAKAIAVSDKLKTLESESEFWEWYESEIKGTKTLVDDCLTIGDAIEIVKKNYLSGYDKCGRDRSDEKLQTNTLSIYSKTYQVYFKKLNPKLRLTGENIISEITRNWNELHQKKTKGFKNAYTACCKLLRDCKLSAELDKVTSHFGTIRVVTKNKEQTIDIKSFLDFRDRVLGLNGYELTGKQQKALDKRRSWFKAFCFNLIYGFRASEFKSILNLDKPVKRGDKVFLALYDPENLENLIVLGDGFWVTDDSGRHHWITIKTGGRISAPTIQ
;
A
#
# COMPACT_ATOMS: atom_id res chain seq x y z
N MET A 1 11.87 -4.94 18.85
CA MET A 1 11.71 -4.01 17.70
C MET A 1 10.26 -3.71 17.35
N ASP A 2 9.34 -4.66 17.42
CA ASP A 2 7.91 -4.45 17.04
C ASP A 2 7.22 -3.28 17.75
N THR A 3 7.49 -3.06 19.05
CA THR A 3 6.95 -1.91 19.80
C THR A 3 7.36 -0.58 19.19
N TYR A 4 8.65 -0.42 18.86
CA TYR A 4 9.16 0.79 18.21
C TYR A 4 8.55 0.96 16.81
N VAL A 5 8.37 -0.12 16.05
CA VAL A 5 7.72 -0.04 14.72
C VAL A 5 6.30 0.50 14.85
N LYS A 6 5.49 0.00 15.78
CA LYS A 6 4.13 0.53 16.02
C LYS A 6 4.14 2.01 16.43
N GLN A 7 5.03 2.38 17.35
CA GLN A 7 5.21 3.79 17.75
C GLN A 7 5.56 4.68 16.56
N THR A 8 6.46 4.22 15.68
CA THR A 8 6.85 5.01 14.50
C THR A 8 5.73 5.24 13.50
N TRP A 9 4.88 4.24 13.27
CA TRP A 9 3.72 4.44 12.40
C TRP A 9 2.77 5.48 12.95
N SER A 10 2.55 5.49 14.27
CA SER A 10 1.77 6.54 14.95
C SER A 10 2.37 7.94 14.71
N LEU A 11 3.67 8.10 14.97
CA LEU A 11 4.38 9.38 14.81
C LEU A 11 4.39 9.89 13.36
N VAL A 12 4.52 8.99 12.40
CA VAL A 12 4.52 9.33 10.97
C VAL A 12 3.12 9.74 10.52
N ASN A 13 2.08 9.01 10.94
CA ASN A 13 0.70 9.36 10.63
C ASN A 13 0.30 10.69 11.26
N GLU A 14 0.67 10.93 12.52
CA GLU A 14 0.44 12.21 13.20
C GLU A 14 1.11 13.37 12.47
N TYR A 15 2.35 13.17 12.00
CA TYR A 15 3.03 14.17 11.18
C TYR A 15 2.26 14.46 9.88
N PHE A 16 1.78 13.44 9.17
CA PHE A 16 1.00 13.66 7.94
C PHE A 16 -0.31 14.39 8.21
N HIS A 17 -1.05 14.00 9.25
CA HIS A 17 -2.29 14.66 9.64
C HIS A 17 -2.06 16.13 10.02
N SER A 18 -1.08 16.40 10.88
CA SER A 18 -0.78 17.76 11.37
C SER A 18 -0.33 18.71 10.27
N ASN A 19 0.25 18.17 9.18
CA ASN A 19 0.73 18.94 8.05
C ASN A 19 -0.20 18.86 6.83
N GLN A 20 -1.41 18.28 6.97
CA GLN A 20 -2.39 18.11 5.89
C GLN A 20 -1.81 17.42 4.64
N ILE A 21 -0.88 16.48 4.84
CA ILE A 21 -0.22 15.76 3.76
C ILE A 21 -1.07 14.54 3.38
N ASP A 22 -1.68 14.59 2.20
CA ASP A 22 -2.41 13.46 1.63
C ASP A 22 -1.45 12.50 0.91
N ILE A 23 -0.87 11.56 1.68
CA ILE A 23 0.04 10.53 1.14
C ILE A 23 -0.63 9.60 0.13
N SER A 24 -1.96 9.55 0.08
CA SER A 24 -2.68 8.67 -0.84
C SER A 24 -2.51 9.09 -2.32
N LYS A 25 -2.19 10.38 -2.54
CA LYS A 25 -1.94 11.01 -3.84
C LYS A 25 -0.50 10.86 -4.33
N GLN A 26 0.43 10.54 -3.45
CA GLN A 26 1.84 10.41 -3.80
C GLN A 26 2.16 9.01 -4.31
N VAL A 27 3.08 8.93 -5.28
CA VAL A 27 3.51 7.67 -5.89
C VAL A 27 5.02 7.54 -5.93
N ASP A 28 5.49 6.30 -5.92
CA ASP A 28 6.90 5.93 -6.10
C ASP A 28 7.86 6.78 -5.25
N HIS A 29 8.69 7.60 -5.91
CA HIS A 29 9.76 8.35 -5.28
C HIS A 29 9.26 9.54 -4.45
N GLU A 30 8.13 10.15 -4.81
CA GLU A 30 7.51 11.22 -4.02
C GLU A 30 7.03 10.69 -2.68
N LEU A 31 6.41 9.50 -2.69
CA LEU A 31 5.94 8.84 -1.49
C LEU A 31 7.10 8.55 -0.54
N VAL A 32 8.18 7.93 -1.04
CA VAL A 32 9.35 7.58 -0.21
C VAL A 32 10.00 8.84 0.38
N ARG A 33 10.09 9.93 -0.38
CA ARG A 33 10.62 11.22 0.12
C ARG A 33 9.76 11.83 1.21
N SER A 34 8.44 11.79 1.10
CA SER A 34 7.55 12.28 2.16
C SER A 34 7.66 11.47 3.44
N TYR A 35 7.78 10.14 3.31
CA TYR A 35 8.06 9.27 4.45
C TYR A 35 9.42 9.57 5.09
N LEU A 36 10.49 9.75 4.30
CA LEU A 36 11.79 10.15 4.85
C LEU A 36 11.69 11.46 5.61
N LYS A 37 11.02 12.48 5.06
CA LYS A 37 10.85 13.78 5.70
C LYS A 37 10.07 13.66 7.01
N ALA A 38 8.96 12.92 7.02
CA ALA A 38 8.19 12.65 8.22
C ALA A 38 9.07 11.96 9.28
N CYS A 39 9.77 10.88 8.89
CA CYS A 39 10.66 10.17 9.79
C CYS A 39 11.77 11.06 10.36
N GLN A 40 12.42 11.88 9.54
CA GLN A 40 13.45 12.81 9.98
C GLN A 40 12.93 13.84 10.99
N LYS A 41 11.69 14.31 10.81
CA LYS A 41 11.05 15.26 11.73
C LYS A 41 10.59 14.62 13.03
N SER A 42 10.22 13.35 12.98
CA SER A 42 9.83 12.56 14.15
C SER A 42 11.02 11.87 14.85
N THR A 43 12.25 12.02 14.34
CA THR A 43 13.44 11.42 14.95
C THR A 43 13.80 12.13 16.26
N PRO A 44 14.12 11.39 17.35
CA PRO A 44 14.56 12.00 18.61
C PRO A 44 15.78 12.90 18.46
N LYS A 45 15.85 13.96 19.28
CA LYS A 45 17.03 14.85 19.33
C LYS A 45 18.29 14.05 19.64
N GLY A 46 19.38 14.33 18.90
CA GLY A 46 20.67 13.65 19.06
C GLY A 46 20.90 12.50 18.08
N VAL A 47 19.84 12.01 17.41
CA VAL A 47 19.93 11.04 16.31
C VAL A 47 19.38 11.66 15.03
N ARG A 48 19.94 11.31 13.88
CA ARG A 48 19.44 11.75 12.56
C ARG A 48 19.41 10.58 11.58
N ILE A 49 18.35 10.52 10.79
CA ILE A 49 18.23 9.60 9.66
C ILE A 49 18.73 10.31 8.40
N VAL A 50 19.65 9.68 7.67
CA VAL A 50 20.15 10.20 6.39
C VAL A 50 20.08 9.13 5.30
N SER A 51 19.72 9.56 4.09
CA SER A 51 19.75 8.72 2.89
C SER A 51 21.05 8.97 2.13
N SER A 52 21.72 7.90 1.68
CA SER A 52 22.84 7.98 0.74
C SER A 52 22.68 6.88 -0.29
N GLY A 53 22.50 7.26 -1.56
CA GLY A 53 22.08 6.31 -2.60
C GLY A 53 20.77 5.62 -2.24
N ASN A 54 20.71 4.30 -2.40
CA ASN A 54 19.54 3.47 -2.08
C ASN A 54 19.52 2.95 -0.62
N ARG A 55 20.36 3.50 0.27
CA ARG A 55 20.50 3.04 1.66
C ARG A 55 20.18 4.15 2.66
N LEU A 56 19.69 3.73 3.82
CA LEU A 56 19.45 4.58 4.98
C LEU A 56 20.53 4.34 6.04
N TYR A 57 20.90 5.42 6.72
CA TYR A 57 21.91 5.45 7.77
C TYR A 57 21.43 6.27 8.97
N LEU A 58 22.01 5.98 10.12
CA LEU A 58 21.82 6.73 11.36
C LEU A 58 23.09 7.53 11.68
N ARG A 59 22.91 8.79 12.07
CA ARG A 59 23.95 9.69 12.54
C ARG A 59 23.67 10.05 13.99
N PHE A 60 24.64 9.84 14.86
CA PHE A 60 24.58 10.16 16.28
C PHE A 60 26.02 10.28 16.81
N LYS A 61 26.18 10.91 17.97
CA LYS A 61 27.50 11.09 18.61
C LYS A 61 27.76 9.94 19.60
N THR A 62 28.98 9.39 19.57
CA THR A 62 29.52 8.56 20.66
C THR A 62 30.87 9.15 21.10
N ALA A 63 31.61 8.52 22.03
CA ALA A 63 32.91 9.05 22.42
C ALA A 63 33.94 8.90 21.28
N THR A 64 33.87 7.80 20.51
CA THR A 64 34.79 7.56 19.37
C THR A 64 34.26 8.02 18.00
N LYS A 65 32.94 8.18 17.81
CA LYS A 65 32.38 8.60 16.51
C LYS A 65 31.76 9.98 16.54
N ALA A 66 32.15 10.78 15.53
CA ALA A 66 31.58 12.09 15.29
C ALA A 66 30.10 12.02 14.90
N THR A 67 29.35 13.06 15.25
CA THR A 67 27.91 13.20 14.95
C THR A 67 27.59 13.16 13.46
N THR A 68 28.56 13.39 12.58
CA THR A 68 28.40 13.38 11.12
C THR A 68 28.63 12.00 10.48
N ALA A 69 29.14 11.02 11.24
CA ALA A 69 29.47 9.69 10.73
C ALA A 69 28.21 8.90 10.37
N ASN A 70 28.17 8.36 9.15
CA ASN A 70 27.09 7.48 8.70
C ASN A 70 27.25 6.09 9.30
N ASN A 71 26.36 5.69 10.20
CA ASN A 71 26.30 4.33 10.72
C ASN A 71 25.19 3.57 9.98
N GLY A 72 25.54 2.44 9.34
CA GLY A 72 24.56 1.63 8.62
C GLY A 72 23.50 1.07 9.57
N CYS A 73 22.25 1.03 9.13
CA CYS A 73 21.15 0.41 9.89
C CYS A 73 20.42 -0.68 9.10
N ASN A 74 21.03 -1.18 8.03
CA ASN A 74 20.51 -2.27 7.18
C ASN A 74 19.07 -2.05 6.68
N GLU A 75 18.73 -0.81 6.34
CA GLU A 75 17.46 -0.46 5.72
C GLU A 75 17.70 0.23 4.36
N ASP A 76 16.88 -0.13 3.39
CA ASP A 76 16.91 0.45 2.05
C ASP A 76 16.04 1.69 1.98
N PHE A 77 16.34 2.58 1.03
CA PHE A 77 15.57 3.81 0.79
C PHE A 77 14.21 3.50 0.17
N THR A 78 13.31 2.99 1.00
CA THR A 78 11.94 2.61 0.70
C THR A 78 11.02 3.15 1.80
N ARG A 79 9.70 3.14 1.58
CA ARG A 79 8.72 3.55 2.60
C ARG A 79 8.93 2.79 3.91
N ASP A 80 8.94 1.46 3.83
CA ASP A 80 9.08 0.60 5.00
C ASP A 80 10.48 0.76 5.63
N GLY A 81 11.52 0.90 4.80
CA GLY A 81 12.86 1.19 5.28
C GLY A 81 12.95 2.52 6.04
N CYS A 82 12.24 3.58 5.61
CA CYS A 82 12.20 4.85 6.34
C CYS A 82 11.56 4.69 7.73
N VAL A 83 10.46 3.94 7.82
CA VAL A 83 9.78 3.70 9.10
C VAL A 83 10.63 2.81 10.01
N ASN A 84 11.21 1.74 9.48
CA ASN A 84 12.14 0.88 10.21
C ASN A 84 13.38 1.65 10.69
N ALA A 85 13.93 2.55 9.85
CA ALA A 85 15.04 3.40 10.24
C ALA A 85 14.67 4.35 11.38
N LEU A 86 13.45 4.88 11.40
CA LEU A 86 12.96 5.65 12.55
C LEU A 86 12.83 4.77 13.79
N ALA A 87 12.34 3.53 13.67
CA ALA A 87 12.18 2.64 14.82
C ALA A 87 13.54 2.33 15.44
N LYS A 88 14.54 2.08 14.58
CA LYS A 88 15.94 1.91 14.97
C LYS A 88 16.54 3.18 15.56
N ALA A 89 16.21 4.36 15.02
CA ALA A 89 16.66 5.63 15.56
C ALA A 89 16.11 5.91 16.98
N ILE A 90 14.85 5.55 17.24
CA ILE A 90 14.26 5.63 18.59
C ILE A 90 14.98 4.66 19.52
N ALA A 91 15.15 3.40 19.12
CA ALA A 91 15.87 2.40 19.91
C ALA A 91 17.31 2.84 20.24
N VAL A 92 18.03 3.40 19.26
CA VAL A 92 19.37 3.98 19.45
C VAL A 92 19.32 5.15 20.42
N SER A 93 18.36 6.06 20.27
CA SER A 93 18.22 7.21 21.17
C SER A 93 17.97 6.79 22.62
N ASP A 94 17.26 5.69 22.84
CA ASP A 94 17.01 5.18 24.20
C ASP A 94 18.22 4.43 24.74
N LYS A 95 18.90 3.61 23.92
CA LYS A 95 20.11 2.91 24.35
C LYS A 95 21.28 3.83 24.66
N LEU A 96 21.44 4.93 23.92
CA LEU A 96 22.44 5.96 24.21
C LEU A 96 22.25 6.63 25.58
N LYS A 97 21.06 6.53 26.19
CA LYS A 97 20.81 7.05 27.55
C LYS A 97 21.11 6.03 28.64
N THR A 98 21.14 4.73 28.31
CA THR A 98 21.17 3.65 29.30
C THR A 98 22.50 2.90 29.39
N LEU A 99 23.30 2.91 28.32
CA LEU A 99 24.56 2.16 28.29
C LEU A 99 25.72 3.06 28.71
N GLU A 100 26.50 2.58 29.68
CA GLU A 100 27.65 3.30 30.23
C GLU A 100 28.93 3.04 29.42
N SER A 101 29.00 1.90 28.70
CA SER A 101 30.13 1.50 27.88
C SER A 101 29.84 1.63 26.38
N GLU A 102 30.75 2.28 25.65
CA GLU A 102 30.65 2.39 24.19
C GLU A 102 30.85 1.04 23.48
N SER A 103 31.66 0.14 24.04
CA SER A 103 31.86 -1.20 23.46
C SER A 103 30.57 -2.02 23.49
N GLU A 104 29.87 -2.02 24.63
CA GLU A 104 28.57 -2.69 24.77
C GLU A 104 27.51 -2.10 23.83
N PHE A 105 27.54 -0.77 23.65
CA PHE A 105 26.66 -0.11 22.69
C PHE A 105 26.91 -0.59 21.26
N TRP A 106 28.16 -0.71 20.82
CA TRP A 106 28.46 -1.15 19.46
C TRP A 106 28.17 -2.63 19.25
N GLU A 107 28.41 -3.49 20.23
CA GLU A 107 28.01 -4.91 20.16
C GLU A 107 26.49 -5.04 20.00
N TRP A 108 25.71 -4.31 20.81
CA TRP A 108 24.26 -4.23 20.68
C TRP A 108 23.83 -3.63 19.33
N TYR A 109 24.53 -2.61 18.83
CA TYR A 109 24.20 -1.96 17.57
C TYR A 109 24.39 -2.92 16.37
N GLU A 110 25.47 -3.71 16.35
CA GLU A 110 25.68 -4.73 15.33
C GLU A 110 24.60 -5.81 15.39
N SER A 111 24.23 -6.29 16.59
CA SER A 111 23.25 -7.37 16.72
C SER A 111 21.80 -6.93 16.46
N GLU A 112 21.36 -5.81 17.04
CA GLU A 112 19.95 -5.41 17.04
C GLU A 112 19.60 -4.41 15.94
N ILE A 113 20.51 -3.47 15.62
CA ILE A 113 20.20 -2.37 14.69
C ILE A 113 20.56 -2.73 13.24
N LYS A 114 21.79 -3.18 13.01
CA LYS A 114 22.15 -3.75 11.71
C LYS A 114 21.48 -5.10 11.49
N GLY A 115 21.12 -5.77 12.57
CA GLY A 115 20.70 -7.16 12.56
C GLY A 115 21.95 -8.01 12.36
N THR A 116 22.11 -9.04 13.17
CA THR A 116 23.00 -10.14 12.82
C THR A 116 22.64 -10.58 11.40
N LYS A 117 23.63 -10.73 10.51
CA LYS A 117 23.48 -11.71 9.44
C LYS A 117 23.19 -12.99 10.19
N THR A 118 21.95 -13.41 10.28
CA THR A 118 21.66 -14.75 10.74
C THR A 118 22.43 -15.63 9.77
N LEU A 119 23.55 -16.21 10.21
CA LEU A 119 24.12 -17.43 9.65
C LEU A 119 23.16 -18.58 9.98
N VAL A 120 21.87 -18.37 9.69
CA VAL A 120 20.71 -19.22 9.89
C VAL A 120 19.84 -18.83 8.69
N ASP A 121 19.90 -19.51 7.56
CA ASP A 121 20.15 -20.91 7.33
C ASP A 121 20.62 -21.01 5.86
N ASP A 122 21.70 -21.73 5.56
CA ASP A 122 22.01 -22.17 4.17
C ASP A 122 20.87 -23.06 3.58
N CYS A 123 19.82 -23.28 4.35
CA CYS A 123 18.64 -24.07 4.08
C CYS A 123 17.38 -23.24 3.78
N LEU A 124 17.38 -21.90 3.90
CA LEU A 124 16.14 -21.12 3.72
C LEU A 124 15.56 -21.36 2.34
N THR A 125 14.34 -21.89 2.29
CA THR A 125 13.67 -22.21 1.04
C THR A 125 12.81 -21.05 0.54
N ILE A 126 12.42 -21.10 -0.73
CA ILE A 126 11.42 -20.18 -1.28
C ILE A 126 10.10 -20.29 -0.50
N GLY A 127 9.72 -21.49 -0.04
CA GLY A 127 8.53 -21.71 0.79
C GLY A 127 8.58 -20.94 2.12
N ASP A 128 9.70 -21.02 2.81
CA ASP A 128 9.91 -20.29 4.08
C ASP A 128 9.87 -18.78 3.85
N ALA A 129 10.51 -18.32 2.78
CA ALA A 129 10.53 -16.92 2.39
C ALA A 129 9.11 -16.37 2.10
N ILE A 130 8.24 -17.19 1.50
CA ILE A 130 6.84 -16.82 1.24
C ILE A 130 6.10 -16.59 2.56
N GLU A 131 6.28 -17.46 3.56
CA GLU A 131 5.63 -17.30 4.87
C GLU A 131 6.19 -16.10 5.64
N ILE A 132 7.50 -15.82 5.53
CA ILE A 132 8.11 -14.59 6.07
C ILE A 132 7.47 -13.35 5.45
N VAL A 133 7.39 -13.28 4.11
CA VAL A 133 6.76 -12.14 3.41
C VAL A 133 5.29 -12.00 3.80
N LYS A 134 4.55 -13.12 3.90
CA LYS A 134 3.16 -13.12 4.33
C LYS A 134 3.01 -12.57 5.74
N LYS A 135 3.78 -13.09 6.71
CA LYS A 135 3.78 -12.63 8.09
C LYS A 135 4.06 -11.13 8.17
N ASN A 136 5.14 -10.67 7.53
CA ASN A 136 5.54 -9.26 7.51
C ASN A 136 4.50 -8.37 6.83
N TYR A 137 3.83 -8.87 5.77
CA TYR A 137 2.76 -8.12 5.12
C TYR A 137 1.55 -7.96 6.03
N LEU A 138 1.12 -9.04 6.70
CA LEU A 138 -0.08 -9.06 7.54
C LEU A 138 0.09 -8.28 8.85
N SER A 139 1.30 -8.26 9.43
CA SER A 139 1.61 -7.47 10.63
C SER A 139 2.02 -6.02 10.33
N GLY A 140 2.11 -5.65 9.06
CA GLY A 140 2.56 -4.33 8.63
C GLY A 140 1.44 -3.31 8.44
N TYR A 141 1.80 -2.16 7.88
CA TYR A 141 0.86 -1.08 7.60
C TYR A 141 0.71 -0.84 6.09
N ASP A 142 -0.49 -0.47 5.68
CA ASP A 142 -0.79 -0.14 4.30
C ASP A 142 -0.28 1.25 3.89
N LYS A 143 -0.52 1.64 2.63
CA LYS A 143 -0.04 2.94 2.12
C LYS A 143 -0.74 4.16 2.74
N CYS A 144 -1.85 3.94 3.42
CA CYS A 144 -2.61 4.97 4.12
C CYS A 144 -2.33 4.91 5.63
N GLY A 145 -1.34 4.13 6.07
CA GLY A 145 -0.99 4.01 7.49
C GLY A 145 -1.97 3.16 8.31
N ARG A 146 -2.83 2.37 7.67
CA ARG A 146 -3.78 1.48 8.36
C ARG A 146 -3.07 0.20 8.80
N ASP A 147 -3.29 -0.20 10.05
CA ASP A 147 -2.76 -1.44 10.60
C ASP A 147 -3.42 -2.65 9.93
N ARG A 148 -2.65 -3.47 9.21
CA ARG A 148 -3.21 -4.62 8.49
C ARG A 148 -3.60 -5.78 9.40
N SER A 149 -3.15 -5.75 10.66
CA SER A 149 -3.51 -6.74 11.67
C SER A 149 -4.87 -6.48 12.33
N ASP A 150 -5.48 -5.31 12.06
CA ASP A 150 -6.85 -5.02 12.47
C ASP A 150 -7.81 -6.09 11.90
N GLU A 151 -8.54 -6.75 12.79
CA GLU A 151 -9.52 -7.79 12.47
C GLU A 151 -10.53 -7.31 11.43
N LYS A 152 -10.97 -6.06 11.55
CA LYS A 152 -11.89 -5.43 10.60
C LYS A 152 -11.31 -5.40 9.18
N LEU A 153 -9.99 -5.32 9.03
CA LEU A 153 -9.32 -5.23 7.73
C LEU A 153 -8.88 -6.58 7.17
N GLN A 154 -8.97 -7.66 7.94
CA GLN A 154 -8.42 -8.97 7.60
C GLN A 154 -8.81 -9.45 6.19
N THR A 155 -10.09 -9.35 5.83
CA THR A 155 -10.58 -9.75 4.50
C THR A 155 -9.90 -8.95 3.38
N ASN A 156 -9.81 -7.62 3.51
CA ASN A 156 -9.15 -6.77 2.51
C ASN A 156 -7.65 -7.06 2.45
N THR A 157 -7.01 -7.14 3.61
CA THR A 157 -5.58 -7.38 3.73
C THR A 157 -5.20 -8.68 3.01
N LEU A 158 -5.91 -9.78 3.28
CA LEU A 158 -5.67 -11.07 2.63
C LEU A 158 -5.94 -11.03 1.13
N SER A 159 -7.02 -10.39 0.69
CA SER A 159 -7.33 -10.24 -0.74
C SER A 159 -6.24 -9.48 -1.49
N ILE A 160 -5.73 -8.38 -0.90
CA ILE A 160 -4.67 -7.57 -1.49
C ILE A 160 -3.34 -8.33 -1.50
N TYR A 161 -3.00 -9.02 -0.40
CA TYR A 161 -1.84 -9.91 -0.36
C TYR A 161 -1.89 -10.93 -1.49
N SER A 162 -3.05 -11.58 -1.65
CA SER A 162 -3.24 -12.63 -2.64
C SER A 162 -3.00 -12.13 -4.06
N LYS A 163 -3.58 -10.97 -4.40
CA LYS A 163 -3.43 -10.32 -5.71
C LYS A 163 -2.03 -9.76 -5.97
N THR A 164 -1.35 -9.29 -4.92
CA THR A 164 -0.06 -8.60 -5.05
C THR A 164 1.11 -9.59 -5.07
N TYR A 165 1.04 -10.66 -4.28
CA TYR A 165 2.16 -11.55 -4.04
C TYR A 165 1.81 -13.02 -4.27
N GLN A 166 0.76 -13.54 -3.61
CA GLN A 166 0.45 -14.98 -3.62
C GLN A 166 0.21 -15.53 -5.02
N VAL A 167 -0.44 -14.76 -5.91
CA VAL A 167 -0.68 -15.15 -7.31
C VAL A 167 0.61 -15.44 -8.09
N TYR A 168 1.72 -14.81 -7.70
CA TYR A 168 3.04 -15.04 -8.28
C TYR A 168 3.79 -16.13 -7.52
N PHE A 169 3.77 -16.10 -6.19
CA PHE A 169 4.46 -17.05 -5.33
C PHE A 169 4.02 -18.49 -5.55
N LYS A 170 2.73 -18.72 -5.82
CA LYS A 170 2.20 -20.07 -6.14
C LYS A 170 2.79 -20.71 -7.41
N LYS A 171 3.48 -19.95 -8.26
CA LYS A 171 4.16 -20.44 -9.47
C LYS A 171 5.63 -20.81 -9.22
N LEU A 172 6.16 -20.47 -8.05
CA LEU A 172 7.52 -20.79 -7.66
C LEU A 172 7.56 -22.18 -7.05
N ASN A 173 8.69 -22.89 -7.20
CA ASN A 173 8.94 -24.14 -6.50
C ASN A 173 9.36 -23.84 -5.05
N PRO A 174 8.52 -24.15 -4.05
CA PRO A 174 8.78 -23.78 -2.66
C PRO A 174 9.96 -24.55 -2.06
N LYS A 175 10.38 -25.68 -2.66
CA LYS A 175 11.47 -26.52 -2.13
C LYS A 175 12.87 -26.03 -2.50
N LEU A 176 12.97 -25.09 -3.46
CA LEU A 176 14.27 -24.56 -3.86
C LEU A 176 14.82 -23.64 -2.77
N ARG A 177 16.15 -23.63 -2.64
CA ARG A 177 16.84 -22.66 -1.78
C ARG A 177 16.62 -21.24 -2.29
N LEU A 178 16.52 -20.29 -1.35
CA LEU A 178 16.34 -18.89 -1.66
C LEU A 178 17.69 -18.25 -2.05
N THR A 179 18.10 -18.48 -3.29
CA THR A 179 19.29 -17.84 -3.89
C THR A 179 18.90 -16.98 -5.10
N GLY A 180 19.76 -16.04 -5.48
CA GLY A 180 19.56 -15.20 -6.65
C GLY A 180 19.45 -16.03 -7.93
N GLU A 181 20.26 -17.08 -8.08
CA GLU A 181 20.26 -17.98 -9.23
C GLU A 181 18.94 -18.76 -9.33
N ASN A 182 18.43 -19.31 -8.22
CA ASN A 182 17.16 -20.02 -8.20
C ASN A 182 16.00 -19.06 -8.49
N ILE A 183 16.02 -17.84 -7.96
CA ILE A 183 15.00 -16.83 -8.25
C ILE A 183 15.04 -16.41 -9.73
N ILE A 184 16.22 -16.19 -10.32
CA ILE A 184 16.37 -15.92 -11.76
C ILE A 184 15.79 -17.06 -12.60
N SER A 185 16.14 -18.30 -12.26
CA SER A 185 15.65 -19.49 -12.95
C SER A 185 14.12 -19.59 -12.89
N GLU A 186 13.53 -19.43 -11.71
CA GLU A 186 12.07 -19.51 -11.53
C GLU A 186 11.35 -18.34 -12.21
N ILE A 187 11.90 -17.13 -12.19
CA ILE A 187 11.33 -15.97 -12.90
C ILE A 187 11.33 -16.24 -14.41
N THR A 188 12.45 -16.72 -14.93
CA THR A 188 12.62 -17.03 -16.36
C THR A 188 11.65 -18.14 -16.77
N ARG A 189 11.58 -19.25 -16.04
CA ARG A 189 10.66 -20.36 -16.32
C ARG A 189 9.20 -19.91 -16.44
N ASN A 190 8.76 -19.04 -15.52
CA ASN A 190 7.34 -18.70 -15.40
C ASN A 190 6.90 -17.47 -16.20
N TRP A 191 7.82 -16.54 -16.50
CA TRP A 191 7.45 -15.23 -17.07
C TRP A 191 8.42 -14.70 -18.16
N ASN A 192 9.30 -15.52 -18.73
CA ASN A 192 10.22 -15.06 -19.79
C ASN A 192 9.50 -14.48 -21.01
N GLU A 193 8.36 -15.05 -21.43
CA GLU A 193 7.57 -14.47 -22.53
C GLU A 193 7.08 -13.04 -22.21
N LEU A 194 6.63 -12.82 -20.97
CA LEU A 194 6.18 -11.50 -20.52
C LEU A 194 7.35 -10.51 -20.39
N HIS A 195 8.55 -11.02 -20.09
CA HIS A 195 9.79 -10.24 -20.03
C HIS A 195 10.17 -9.74 -21.43
N GLN A 196 10.18 -10.63 -22.42
CA GLN A 196 10.46 -10.29 -23.83
C GLN A 196 9.46 -9.25 -24.36
N LYS A 197 8.18 -9.42 -24.01
CA LYS A 197 7.10 -8.47 -24.34
C LYS A 197 7.10 -7.19 -23.48
N LYS A 198 8.01 -7.07 -22.50
CA LYS A 198 8.17 -5.89 -21.61
C LYS A 198 6.84 -5.40 -21.01
N THR A 199 6.06 -6.35 -20.49
CA THR A 199 4.70 -6.09 -19.99
C THR A 199 4.68 -5.67 -18.51
N LYS A 200 3.59 -5.00 -18.10
CA LYS A 200 3.33 -4.74 -16.68
C LYS A 200 3.23 -6.03 -15.86
N GLY A 201 2.73 -7.11 -16.46
CA GLY A 201 2.62 -8.42 -15.82
C GLY A 201 3.99 -8.94 -15.35
N PHE A 202 5.01 -8.84 -16.21
CA PHE A 202 6.38 -9.20 -15.84
C PHE A 202 6.91 -8.33 -14.70
N LYS A 203 6.78 -6.99 -14.82
CA LYS A 203 7.25 -6.06 -13.79
C LYS A 203 6.66 -6.39 -12.41
N ASN A 204 5.37 -6.73 -12.34
CA ASN A 204 4.73 -7.10 -11.09
C ASN A 204 5.27 -8.43 -10.53
N ALA A 205 5.38 -9.47 -11.36
CA ALA A 205 5.92 -10.76 -10.94
C ALA A 205 7.38 -10.64 -10.45
N TYR A 206 8.22 -9.97 -11.23
CA TYR A 206 9.61 -9.66 -10.88
C TYR A 206 9.71 -8.92 -9.54
N THR A 207 8.89 -7.88 -9.34
CA THR A 207 8.90 -7.09 -8.09
C THR A 207 8.46 -7.92 -6.88
N ALA A 208 7.48 -8.81 -7.08
CA ALA A 208 7.01 -9.75 -6.06
C ALA A 208 8.11 -10.75 -5.70
N CYS A 209 8.78 -11.38 -6.66
CA CYS A 209 9.89 -12.30 -6.39
C CYS A 209 11.05 -11.60 -5.67
N CYS A 210 11.40 -10.38 -6.05
CA CYS A 210 12.40 -9.59 -5.34
C CYS A 210 12.00 -9.26 -3.89
N LYS A 211 10.69 -9.27 -3.54
CA LYS A 211 10.23 -9.07 -2.16
C LYS A 211 10.67 -10.20 -1.23
N LEU A 212 10.79 -11.43 -1.74
CA LEU A 212 11.29 -12.58 -0.97
C LEU A 212 12.69 -12.31 -0.43
N LEU A 213 13.60 -11.88 -1.31
CA LEU A 213 14.99 -11.57 -0.97
C LEU A 213 15.10 -10.34 -0.05
N ARG A 214 14.29 -9.30 -0.29
CA ARG A 214 14.27 -8.09 0.55
C ARG A 214 13.81 -8.38 1.98
N ASP A 215 12.73 -9.13 2.15
CA ASP A 215 12.16 -9.40 3.47
C ASP A 215 13.00 -10.39 4.27
N CYS A 216 13.74 -11.26 3.58
CA CYS A 216 14.74 -12.15 4.18
C CYS A 216 16.12 -11.49 4.32
N LYS A 217 16.25 -10.19 4.03
CA LYS A 217 17.49 -9.40 4.16
C LYS A 217 18.70 -9.96 3.37
N LEU A 218 18.44 -10.66 2.27
CA LEU A 218 19.46 -11.23 1.37
C LEU A 218 19.87 -10.21 0.28
N SER A 219 20.50 -9.11 0.69
CA SER A 219 20.89 -8.02 -0.22
C SER A 219 21.83 -8.47 -1.35
N ALA A 220 22.84 -9.30 -1.06
CA ALA A 220 23.74 -9.81 -2.09
C ALA A 220 23.03 -10.63 -3.17
N GLU A 221 22.08 -11.49 -2.76
CA GLU A 221 21.27 -12.28 -3.70
C GLU A 221 20.31 -11.40 -4.50
N LEU A 222 19.74 -10.36 -3.87
CA LEU A 222 18.93 -9.36 -4.55
C LEU A 222 19.73 -8.60 -5.61
N ASP A 223 20.98 -8.26 -5.32
CA ASP A 223 21.88 -7.58 -6.26
C ASP A 223 22.15 -8.45 -7.50
N LYS A 224 22.31 -9.77 -7.34
CA LYS A 224 22.41 -10.70 -8.48
C LYS A 224 21.17 -10.66 -9.37
N VAL A 225 19.98 -10.76 -8.78
CA VAL A 225 18.70 -10.76 -9.52
C VAL A 225 18.48 -9.42 -10.23
N THR A 226 18.71 -8.31 -9.53
CA THR A 226 18.53 -6.97 -10.08
C THR A 226 19.55 -6.65 -11.18
N SER A 227 20.78 -7.13 -11.06
CA SER A 227 21.80 -7.00 -12.10
C SER A 227 21.46 -7.82 -13.35
N HIS A 228 20.94 -9.04 -13.18
CA HIS A 228 20.57 -9.92 -14.28
C HIS A 228 19.46 -9.33 -15.16
N PHE A 229 18.37 -8.86 -14.53
CA PHE A 229 17.22 -8.33 -15.26
C PHE A 229 17.35 -6.84 -15.61
N GLY A 230 18.24 -6.11 -14.93
CA GLY A 230 18.45 -4.68 -15.13
C GLY A 230 17.20 -3.84 -14.89
N THR A 231 17.13 -2.68 -15.56
CA THR A 231 16.00 -1.76 -15.43
C THR A 231 14.82 -2.23 -16.28
N ILE A 232 13.73 -2.63 -15.62
CA ILE A 232 12.49 -3.05 -16.31
C ILE A 232 11.64 -1.84 -16.72
N ARG A 233 11.64 -1.54 -18.03
CA ARG A 233 10.76 -0.54 -18.64
C ARG A 233 9.54 -1.20 -19.27
N VAL A 234 8.34 -0.81 -18.83
CA VAL A 234 7.08 -1.28 -19.42
C VAL A 234 6.75 -0.41 -20.62
N VAL A 235 6.65 -1.01 -21.81
CA VAL A 235 6.38 -0.28 -23.06
C VAL A 235 4.94 -0.43 -23.55
N THR A 236 4.28 -1.55 -23.20
CA THR A 236 2.90 -1.80 -23.60
C THR A 236 1.93 -1.14 -22.62
N LYS A 237 1.26 -0.08 -23.04
CA LYS A 237 0.14 0.55 -22.31
C LYS A 237 -1.18 0.12 -22.92
N ASN A 238 -2.18 -0.10 -22.08
CA ASN A 238 -3.54 -0.31 -22.56
C ASN A 238 -4.04 0.99 -23.20
N LYS A 239 -4.78 0.88 -24.30
CA LYS A 239 -5.46 2.03 -24.91
C LYS A 239 -6.57 2.49 -23.97
N GLU A 240 -6.56 3.76 -23.58
CA GLU A 240 -7.64 4.34 -22.80
C GLU A 240 -8.92 4.36 -23.65
N GLN A 241 -10.04 3.99 -23.02
CA GLN A 241 -11.36 4.03 -23.63
C GLN A 241 -12.12 5.21 -23.06
N THR A 242 -12.76 5.98 -23.94
CA THR A 242 -13.57 7.15 -23.59
C THR A 242 -14.98 6.96 -24.13
N ILE A 243 -15.97 7.42 -23.37
CA ILE A 243 -17.37 7.49 -23.81
C ILE A 243 -17.81 8.94 -23.70
N ASP A 244 -18.40 9.48 -24.77
CA ASP A 244 -18.99 10.82 -24.73
C ASP A 244 -20.37 10.79 -24.04
N ILE A 245 -20.86 11.97 -23.64
CA ILE A 245 -22.12 12.07 -22.90
C ILE A 245 -23.33 11.55 -23.69
N LYS A 246 -23.35 11.75 -25.01
CA LYS A 246 -24.46 11.30 -25.87
C LYS A 246 -24.48 9.77 -25.93
N SER A 247 -23.32 9.15 -26.11
CA SER A 247 -23.15 7.69 -26.06
C SER A 247 -23.53 7.11 -24.69
N PHE A 248 -23.20 7.81 -23.59
CA PHE A 248 -23.60 7.38 -22.24
C PHE A 248 -25.11 7.45 -22.03
N LEU A 249 -25.76 8.53 -22.48
CA LEU A 249 -27.21 8.71 -22.37
C LEU A 249 -27.96 7.68 -23.24
N ASP A 250 -27.50 7.43 -24.46
CA ASP A 250 -28.05 6.38 -25.33
C ASP A 250 -27.90 4.98 -24.67
N PHE A 251 -26.73 4.70 -24.08
CA PHE A 251 -26.52 3.47 -23.32
C PHE A 251 -27.49 3.33 -22.13
N ARG A 252 -27.76 4.42 -21.40
CA ARG A 252 -28.77 4.47 -20.34
C ARG A 252 -30.14 4.10 -20.89
N ASP A 253 -30.53 4.71 -21.99
CA ASP A 253 -31.86 4.52 -22.54
C ASP A 253 -32.06 3.08 -23.03
N ARG A 254 -31.05 2.49 -23.67
CA ARG A 254 -31.07 1.06 -24.07
C ARG A 254 -31.15 0.11 -22.89
N VAL A 255 -30.42 0.38 -21.81
CA VAL A 255 -30.41 -0.51 -20.64
C VAL A 255 -31.71 -0.41 -19.84
N LEU A 256 -32.31 0.77 -19.79
CA LEU A 256 -33.51 1.04 -19.01
C LEU A 256 -34.82 0.98 -19.81
N GLY A 257 -34.75 0.79 -21.13
CA GLY A 257 -35.93 0.74 -21.99
C GLY A 257 -36.62 2.11 -22.14
N LEU A 258 -35.82 3.17 -22.23
CA LEU A 258 -36.30 4.54 -22.40
C LEU A 258 -36.23 4.94 -23.87
N ASN A 259 -36.86 6.06 -24.25
CA ASN A 259 -36.73 6.66 -25.58
C ASN A 259 -37.02 5.68 -26.75
N GLY A 260 -38.01 4.79 -26.56
CA GLY A 260 -38.44 3.84 -27.60
C GLY A 260 -37.65 2.53 -27.65
N TYR A 261 -36.67 2.31 -26.75
CA TYR A 261 -35.99 1.02 -26.67
C TYR A 261 -36.85 -0.03 -25.97
N GLU A 262 -37.10 -1.15 -26.66
CA GLU A 262 -37.82 -2.29 -26.10
C GLU A 262 -36.88 -3.20 -25.29
N LEU A 263 -37.35 -3.63 -24.13
CA LEU A 263 -36.65 -4.60 -23.29
C LEU A 263 -37.19 -6.01 -23.57
N THR A 264 -36.27 -6.97 -23.67
CA THR A 264 -36.66 -8.40 -23.66
C THR A 264 -37.32 -8.78 -22.34
N GLY A 265 -38.11 -9.86 -22.31
CA GLY A 265 -38.78 -10.31 -21.08
C GLY A 265 -37.83 -10.58 -19.90
N LYS A 266 -36.61 -11.10 -20.15
CA LYS A 266 -35.57 -11.28 -19.12
C LYS A 266 -35.05 -9.94 -18.58
N GLN A 267 -34.87 -8.97 -19.47
CA GLN A 267 -34.42 -7.63 -19.13
C GLN A 267 -35.46 -6.85 -18.33
N GLN A 268 -36.74 -6.99 -18.68
CA GLN A 268 -37.85 -6.39 -17.94
C GLN A 268 -37.91 -6.92 -16.51
N LYS A 269 -37.80 -8.26 -16.33
CA LYS A 269 -37.74 -8.90 -14.99
C LYS A 269 -36.55 -8.44 -14.15
N ALA A 270 -35.50 -7.93 -14.77
CA ALA A 270 -34.29 -7.43 -14.09
C ALA A 270 -34.24 -5.90 -13.98
N LEU A 271 -35.31 -5.18 -14.34
CA LEU A 271 -35.27 -3.71 -14.50
C LEU A 271 -34.82 -2.98 -13.23
N ASP A 272 -35.26 -3.40 -12.05
CA ASP A 272 -34.85 -2.78 -10.78
C ASP A 272 -33.35 -2.95 -10.50
N LYS A 273 -32.79 -4.13 -10.81
CA LYS A 273 -31.34 -4.37 -10.71
C LYS A 273 -30.58 -3.47 -11.68
N ARG A 274 -31.11 -3.30 -12.90
CA ARG A 274 -30.50 -2.44 -13.93
C ARG A 274 -30.54 -0.97 -13.53
N ARG A 275 -31.66 -0.48 -12.98
CA ARG A 275 -31.79 0.87 -12.40
C ARG A 275 -30.78 1.08 -11.27
N SER A 276 -30.63 0.10 -10.37
CA SER A 276 -29.67 0.16 -9.27
C SER A 276 -28.23 0.30 -9.77
N TRP A 277 -27.82 -0.48 -10.78
CA TRP A 277 -26.51 -0.33 -11.40
C TRP A 277 -26.33 1.02 -12.11
N PHE A 278 -27.36 1.51 -12.79
CA PHE A 278 -27.30 2.81 -13.45
C PHE A 278 -27.17 3.97 -12.47
N LYS A 279 -27.75 3.89 -11.27
CA LYS A 279 -27.48 4.85 -10.20
C LYS A 279 -25.97 4.92 -9.92
N ALA A 280 -25.30 3.78 -9.73
CA ALA A 280 -23.86 3.75 -9.49
C ALA A 280 -23.05 4.34 -10.67
N PHE A 281 -23.45 4.09 -11.92
CA PHE A 281 -22.81 4.69 -13.09
C PHE A 281 -22.98 6.21 -13.14
N CYS A 282 -24.18 6.73 -12.86
CA CYS A 282 -24.42 8.16 -12.80
C CYS A 282 -23.59 8.84 -11.69
N PHE A 283 -23.49 8.23 -10.50
CA PHE A 283 -22.63 8.74 -9.43
C PHE A 283 -21.15 8.78 -9.85
N ASN A 284 -20.66 7.73 -10.51
CA ASN A 284 -19.29 7.72 -11.01
C ASN A 284 -19.06 8.81 -12.07
N LEU A 285 -20.04 9.07 -12.94
CA LEU A 285 -19.96 10.13 -13.95
C LEU A 285 -19.97 11.53 -13.32
N ILE A 286 -20.87 11.77 -12.35
CA ILE A 286 -21.06 13.09 -11.74
C ILE A 286 -19.95 13.45 -10.76
N TYR A 287 -19.38 12.48 -10.02
CA TYR A 287 -18.39 12.74 -8.97
C TYR A 287 -16.98 12.18 -9.27
N GLY A 288 -16.80 11.46 -10.37
CA GLY A 288 -15.52 10.82 -10.71
C GLY A 288 -15.12 9.67 -9.77
N PHE A 289 -16.11 9.02 -9.15
CA PHE A 289 -15.87 7.97 -8.17
C PHE A 289 -15.49 6.62 -8.78
N ARG A 290 -14.70 5.86 -8.03
CA ARG A 290 -14.58 4.40 -8.20
C ARG A 290 -15.85 3.73 -7.68
N ALA A 291 -16.19 2.57 -8.24
CA ALA A 291 -17.38 1.82 -7.83
C ALA A 291 -17.45 1.55 -6.30
N SER A 292 -16.32 1.34 -5.64
CA SER A 292 -16.26 1.16 -4.18
C SER A 292 -16.57 2.44 -3.40
N GLU A 293 -16.25 3.62 -3.95
CA GLU A 293 -16.47 4.91 -3.28
C GLU A 293 -17.97 5.24 -3.21
N PHE A 294 -18.74 4.90 -4.24
CA PHE A 294 -20.21 5.02 -4.21
C PHE A 294 -20.84 4.30 -3.00
N LYS A 295 -20.36 3.10 -2.66
CA LYS A 295 -20.86 2.32 -1.53
C LYS A 295 -20.46 2.88 -0.16
N SER A 296 -19.49 3.79 -0.12
CA SER A 296 -18.99 4.42 1.11
C SER A 296 -19.57 5.80 1.39
N ILE A 297 -20.53 6.28 0.57
CA ILE A 297 -21.18 7.58 0.77
C ILE A 297 -21.96 7.56 2.08
N LEU A 298 -21.60 8.43 3.02
CA LEU A 298 -22.22 8.50 4.34
C LEU A 298 -23.53 9.28 4.33
N ASN A 299 -23.65 10.27 3.45
CA ASN A 299 -24.82 11.14 3.34
C ASN A 299 -25.69 10.85 2.11
N LEU A 300 -25.74 9.57 1.69
CA LEU A 300 -26.53 9.17 0.53
C LEU A 300 -28.01 9.34 0.82
N ASP A 301 -28.43 8.92 2.00
CA ASP A 301 -29.82 8.79 2.43
C ASP A 301 -30.15 9.52 3.74
N LYS A 302 -29.15 10.09 4.41
CA LYS A 302 -29.31 10.81 5.68
C LYS A 302 -28.23 11.88 5.83
N PRO A 303 -28.46 12.94 6.63
CA PRO A 303 -27.41 13.90 6.91
C PRO A 303 -26.26 13.28 7.72
N VAL A 304 -25.06 13.84 7.58
CA VAL A 304 -23.88 13.48 8.39
C VAL A 304 -23.18 14.73 8.91
N LYS A 305 -22.76 14.71 10.18
CA LYS A 305 -21.96 15.79 10.78
C LYS A 305 -20.47 15.45 10.69
N ARG A 306 -19.65 16.40 10.24
CA ARG A 306 -18.18 16.32 10.26
C ARG A 306 -17.61 17.63 10.81
N GLY A 307 -17.02 17.55 12.00
CA GLY A 307 -16.66 18.75 12.76
C GLY A 307 -17.90 19.59 13.03
N ASP A 308 -17.84 20.87 12.68
CA ASP A 308 -18.95 21.81 12.88
C ASP A 308 -19.92 21.89 11.69
N LYS A 309 -19.62 21.26 10.55
CA LYS A 309 -20.47 21.27 9.36
C LYS A 309 -21.40 20.04 9.32
N VAL A 310 -22.68 20.29 9.02
CA VAL A 310 -23.65 19.25 8.66
C VAL A 310 -23.73 19.17 7.14
N PHE A 311 -23.66 17.95 6.62
CA PHE A 311 -23.80 17.65 5.20
C PHE A 311 -25.14 16.93 5.02
N LEU A 312 -26.06 17.56 4.28
CA LEU A 312 -27.41 17.06 4.07
C LEU A 312 -27.43 15.79 3.23
N ALA A 313 -28.54 15.05 3.29
CA ALA A 313 -28.76 13.90 2.42
C ALA A 313 -28.83 14.35 0.95
N LEU A 314 -28.50 13.47 0.00
CA LEU A 314 -28.50 13.87 -1.42
C LEU A 314 -29.89 14.07 -2.03
N TYR A 315 -30.94 13.49 -1.44
CA TYR A 315 -32.32 13.74 -1.87
C TYR A 315 -32.94 14.97 -1.20
N ASP A 316 -32.24 15.58 -0.24
CA ASP A 316 -32.75 16.70 0.53
C ASP A 316 -32.89 17.93 -0.39
N PRO A 317 -34.08 18.54 -0.51
CA PRO A 317 -34.29 19.69 -1.39
C PRO A 317 -33.48 20.93 -0.95
N GLU A 318 -33.05 21.00 0.31
CA GLU A 318 -32.20 22.07 0.82
C GLU A 318 -30.70 21.82 0.52
N ASN A 319 -30.33 20.64 -0.01
CA ASN A 319 -28.97 20.31 -0.37
C ASN A 319 -28.58 20.90 -1.74
N LEU A 320 -28.39 22.22 -1.78
CA LEU A 320 -28.04 22.95 -2.99
C LEU A 320 -26.61 22.64 -3.47
N GLU A 321 -25.69 22.32 -2.55
CA GLU A 321 -24.29 22.07 -2.87
C GLU A 321 -24.04 20.66 -3.43
N ASN A 322 -24.96 19.71 -3.18
CA ASN A 322 -24.82 18.29 -3.53
C ASN A 322 -23.47 17.69 -3.07
N LEU A 323 -22.98 18.08 -1.89
CA LEU A 323 -21.72 17.57 -1.37
C LEU A 323 -21.86 16.13 -0.89
N ILE A 324 -20.86 15.32 -1.19
CA ILE A 324 -20.76 13.94 -0.73
C ILE A 324 -19.64 13.81 0.30
N VAL A 325 -19.93 13.11 1.39
CA VAL A 325 -18.95 12.71 2.40
C VAL A 325 -18.70 11.20 2.28
N LEU A 326 -17.45 10.82 2.04
CA LEU A 326 -17.05 9.41 2.02
C LEU A 326 -16.61 8.92 3.41
N GLY A 327 -17.05 7.72 3.76
CA GLY A 327 -16.51 6.96 4.89
C GLY A 327 -15.23 6.22 4.52
N ASP A 328 -14.57 5.57 5.48
CA ASP A 328 -13.33 4.84 5.24
C ASP A 328 -13.54 3.48 4.55
N GLY A 329 -14.79 3.07 4.41
CA GLY A 329 -15.22 1.81 3.84
C GLY A 329 -16.71 1.56 4.05
N PHE A 330 -17.14 0.34 3.76
CA PHE A 330 -18.51 -0.12 3.91
C PHE A 330 -18.56 -1.62 4.23
N TRP A 331 -19.63 -2.08 4.86
CA TRP A 331 -19.86 -3.50 5.11
C TRP A 331 -20.55 -4.16 3.92
N VAL A 332 -20.15 -5.41 3.63
CA VAL A 332 -20.80 -6.30 2.66
C VAL A 332 -21.09 -7.62 3.37
N THR A 333 -22.26 -8.19 3.12
CA THR A 333 -22.63 -9.53 3.63
C THR A 333 -22.40 -10.55 2.52
N ASP A 334 -21.68 -11.64 2.81
CA ASP A 334 -21.51 -12.75 1.87
C ASP A 334 -22.74 -13.68 1.85
N ASP A 335 -22.75 -14.66 0.93
CA ASP A 335 -23.86 -15.61 0.79
C ASP A 335 -24.06 -16.52 2.02
N SER A 336 -23.06 -16.58 2.92
CA SER A 336 -23.13 -17.30 4.20
C SER A 336 -23.58 -16.42 5.37
N GLY A 337 -23.95 -15.16 5.11
CA GLY A 337 -24.37 -14.20 6.13
C GLY A 337 -23.21 -13.52 6.89
N ARG A 338 -21.96 -13.73 6.50
CA ARG A 338 -20.81 -13.12 7.17
C ARG A 338 -20.58 -11.71 6.67
N HIS A 339 -20.23 -10.81 7.59
CA HIS A 339 -19.98 -9.42 7.28
C HIS A 339 -18.48 -9.17 7.03
N HIS A 340 -18.19 -8.51 5.91
CA HIS A 340 -16.86 -8.14 5.48
C HIS A 340 -16.77 -6.62 5.32
N TRP A 341 -15.82 -5.99 6.00
CA TRP A 341 -15.55 -4.59 5.79
C TRP A 341 -14.69 -4.41 4.55
N ILE A 342 -15.11 -3.53 3.64
CA ILE A 342 -14.39 -3.18 2.42
C ILE A 342 -13.91 -1.74 2.54
N THR A 343 -12.59 -1.54 2.52
CA THR A 343 -12.00 -0.21 2.59
C THR A 343 -11.98 0.49 1.23
N ILE A 344 -12.04 1.82 1.25
CA ILE A 344 -11.79 2.64 0.07
C ILE A 344 -10.44 3.36 0.17
N LYS A 345 -9.93 3.84 -0.96
CA LYS A 345 -8.64 4.54 -1.03
C LYS A 345 -8.74 5.99 -0.57
N THR A 346 -9.89 6.62 -0.76
CA THR A 346 -10.12 8.05 -0.52
C THR A 346 -11.07 8.27 0.66
N GLY A 347 -10.91 7.48 1.73
CA GLY A 347 -11.71 7.60 2.94
C GLY A 347 -11.62 9.00 3.55
N GLY A 348 -12.73 9.47 4.12
CA GLY A 348 -12.82 10.80 4.75
C GLY A 348 -12.89 11.99 3.78
N ARG A 349 -12.89 11.75 2.46
CA ARG A 349 -12.97 12.81 1.45
C ARG A 349 -14.37 13.44 1.39
N ILE A 350 -14.41 14.76 1.26
CA ILE A 350 -15.59 15.51 0.82
C ILE A 350 -15.45 15.79 -0.68
N SER A 351 -16.51 15.55 -1.45
CA SER A 351 -16.49 15.69 -2.91
C SER A 351 -17.69 16.51 -3.39
N ALA A 352 -17.43 17.42 -4.32
CA ALA A 352 -18.45 18.15 -5.07
C ALA A 352 -18.67 17.49 -6.45
N PRO A 353 -19.81 17.74 -7.11
CA PRO A 353 -20.03 17.33 -8.50
C PRO A 353 -18.95 17.90 -9.43
N THR A 354 -18.44 17.08 -10.35
CA THR A 354 -17.43 17.47 -11.37
C THR A 354 -18.05 17.97 -12.66
N ILE A 355 -19.34 17.76 -12.85
CA ILE A 355 -20.12 18.28 -13.97
C ILE A 355 -21.02 19.37 -13.38
N GLN A 356 -20.76 20.63 -13.76
CA GLN A 356 -21.56 21.80 -13.40
C GLN A 356 -22.44 22.20 -14.58
#